data_AF-A0A4U1WGV3-F1
#
_entry.id   AF-A0A4U1WGV3-F1
#
_cell.length_a   1.000
_cell.length_b   1.000
_cell.length_c   1.000
_cell.angle_alpha   90.00
_cell.angle_beta   90.00
_cell.angle_gamma   90.00
#
_symmetry.space_group_name_H-M   'P 1'
#
loop_
_entity.id
_entity.type
_entity.pdbx_description
1 polymer ?
#
loop_
_entity_poly.entity_id
_entity_poly.type
_entity_poly.pdbx_seq_one_letter_code
_entity_poly.pdbx_strand_id
1 'polypeptide(L)'
;MFIGFDYGTANCSVAAMVNGEPSLLPLEGDNHYIPSTVFAPTRESVSEHLFRHLNIKPSDAVGEQVLRRAIALNREESIDLVPEDMAFGQAALDLYLEDPRDVYYVKSPKSFLGASGLHDVQVSFFEDLVCAMMANIKHQAELTTQEQIKQAVIGRPINFHGRGGEEANRQAEDILSRAAKRAGFFDIAFQFEPVAAGLDYESTLTENQTVLVVDIGGGTTDCSLLEMGPTWSGKADRTQSLLAHSGQRVGGNDLDIYLAFKQLMSPFGMGSKGISGIDMPLTQFWNPIAINNVEAQKNFYSRENLAALKLLRKEASEPQKLERLMKVYHDTLGYGIVRRAEEAKIALAESSQYRAAINVASELVEVDISIEQMVEAIETPKSKMIELVKEAIQQGQKLPDVIYMTGGSARSPILREAVQQAVPNVPIVSGNYFGSVTAGLARWAEVCFK
;
A
#
# COMPACT_ATOMS: atom_id res chain seq x y z
N MET A 1 -8.27 6.34 -25.47
CA MET A 1 -7.39 5.26 -25.01
C MET A 1 -8.00 4.49 -23.83
N PHE A 2 -7.67 3.20 -23.68
CA PHE A 2 -7.86 2.41 -22.46
C PHE A 2 -6.51 2.09 -21.81
N ILE A 3 -6.50 1.87 -20.49
CA ILE A 3 -5.29 1.51 -19.74
C ILE A 3 -5.54 0.33 -18.78
N GLY A 4 -4.47 -0.40 -18.46
CA GLY A 4 -4.36 -1.14 -17.21
C GLY A 4 -3.86 -0.23 -16.12
N PHE A 5 -4.52 -0.22 -14.97
CA PHE A 5 -4.20 0.68 -13.85
C PHE A 5 -4.03 -0.13 -12.56
N ASP A 6 -2.77 -0.33 -12.17
CA ASP A 6 -2.44 -0.80 -10.83
C ASP A 6 -2.49 0.37 -9.85
N TYR A 7 -3.62 0.51 -9.17
CA TYR A 7 -3.76 1.40 -8.03
C TYR A 7 -3.21 0.72 -6.78
N GLY A 8 -1.89 0.54 -6.70
CA GLY A 8 -1.25 -0.27 -5.67
C GLY A 8 -1.15 0.41 -4.30
N THR A 9 -0.84 -0.38 -3.27
CA THR A 9 -0.72 0.12 -1.89
C THR A 9 0.51 1.00 -1.70
N ALA A 10 1.68 0.57 -2.21
CA ALA A 10 2.94 1.30 -2.04
C ALA A 10 3.22 2.23 -3.21
N ASN A 11 3.01 1.75 -4.43
CA ASN A 11 3.17 2.50 -5.67
C ASN A 11 1.97 2.24 -6.58
N CYS A 12 1.66 3.21 -7.42
CA CYS A 12 0.75 3.04 -8.55
C CYS A 12 1.54 3.00 -9.85
N SER A 13 0.97 2.34 -10.86
CA SER A 13 1.47 2.39 -12.23
C SER A 13 0.34 2.17 -13.23
N VAL A 14 0.58 2.59 -14.47
CA VAL A 14 -0.38 2.40 -15.58
C VAL A 14 0.35 1.88 -16.81
N ALA A 15 -0.37 1.11 -17.63
CA ALA A 15 0.12 0.63 -18.91
C ALA A 15 -0.95 0.76 -19.99
N ALA A 16 -0.51 1.00 -21.22
CA ALA A 16 -1.35 0.93 -22.39
C ALA A 16 -0.87 -0.21 -23.31
N MET A 17 -1.75 -0.69 -24.19
CA MET A 17 -1.37 -1.65 -25.23
C MET A 17 -0.83 -0.91 -26.45
N VAL A 18 0.43 -1.18 -26.81
CA VAL A 18 1.13 -0.59 -27.97
C VAL A 18 1.64 -1.73 -28.84
N ASN A 19 1.18 -1.80 -30.09
CA ASN A 19 1.55 -2.85 -31.04
C ASN A 19 1.33 -4.29 -30.53
N GLY A 20 0.28 -4.50 -29.72
CA GLY A 20 -0.06 -5.82 -29.17
C GLY A 20 0.71 -6.19 -27.89
N GLU A 21 1.57 -5.31 -27.38
CA GLU A 21 2.30 -5.52 -26.13
C GLU A 21 1.99 -4.42 -25.10
N PRO A 22 1.97 -4.74 -23.79
CA PRO A 22 1.80 -3.74 -22.75
C PRO A 22 3.06 -2.86 -22.64
N SER A 23 2.84 -1.55 -22.57
CA SER A 23 3.87 -0.54 -22.35
C SER A 23 3.48 0.31 -21.13
N LEU A 24 4.33 0.28 -20.10
CA LEU A 24 4.17 1.15 -18.93
C LEU A 24 4.27 2.62 -19.36
N LEU A 25 3.48 3.49 -18.75
CA LEU A 25 3.57 4.94 -18.99
C LEU A 25 4.32 5.62 -17.83
N PRO A 26 5.24 6.55 -18.11
CA PRO A 26 5.82 7.40 -17.08
C PRO A 26 4.74 8.21 -16.34
N LEU A 27 4.90 8.28 -15.01
CA LEU A 27 4.00 8.98 -14.09
C LEU A 27 4.71 10.05 -13.25
N GLU A 28 6.03 9.95 -13.09
CA GLU A 28 6.82 10.91 -12.30
C GLU A 28 8.18 11.14 -12.99
N GLY A 29 8.23 12.15 -13.86
CA GLY A 29 9.36 12.32 -14.78
C GLY A 29 9.48 11.12 -15.72
N ASP A 30 10.65 10.48 -15.76
CA ASP A 30 10.87 9.24 -16.53
C ASP A 30 10.50 7.97 -15.75
N ASN A 31 10.05 8.10 -14.49
CA ASN A 31 9.69 6.95 -13.66
C ASN A 31 8.27 6.45 -14.00
N HIS A 32 8.15 5.14 -14.21
CA HIS A 32 6.89 4.44 -14.52
C HIS A 32 6.03 4.17 -13.27
N TYR A 33 6.60 4.41 -12.09
CA TYR A 33 5.95 4.19 -10.80
C TYR A 33 5.86 5.51 -10.05
N ILE A 34 4.70 5.76 -9.45
CA ILE A 34 4.48 6.88 -8.53
C ILE A 34 4.13 6.33 -7.15
N PRO A 35 4.81 6.76 -6.07
CA PRO A 35 4.42 6.37 -4.72
C PRO A 35 2.95 6.70 -4.43
N SER A 36 2.25 5.80 -3.74
CA SER A 36 0.83 5.98 -3.40
C SER A 36 0.69 6.92 -2.20
N THR A 37 1.02 8.19 -2.41
CA THR A 37 1.13 9.22 -1.37
C THR A 37 0.43 10.50 -1.79
N VAL A 38 -0.25 11.13 -0.85
CA VAL A 38 -0.94 12.42 -1.03
C VAL A 38 -0.52 13.35 0.11
N PHE A 39 -0.16 14.57 -0.25
CA PHE A 39 0.12 15.67 0.67
C PHE A 39 -0.86 16.81 0.42
N ALA A 40 -1.33 17.43 1.49
CA ALA A 40 -2.17 18.61 1.48
C ALA A 40 -1.91 19.46 2.74
N PRO A 41 -2.26 20.76 2.74
CA PRO A 41 -2.17 21.58 3.96
C PRO A 41 -3.07 21.03 5.08
N THR A 42 -4.29 20.63 4.73
CA THR A 42 -5.26 20.03 5.65
C THR A 42 -5.97 18.86 5.00
N ARG A 43 -6.63 18.03 5.82
CA ARG A 43 -7.50 16.96 5.34
C ARG A 43 -8.58 17.51 4.40
N GLU A 44 -9.19 18.62 4.79
CA GLU A 44 -10.25 19.31 4.05
C GLU A 44 -9.77 19.88 2.70
N SER A 45 -8.49 20.26 2.59
CA SER A 45 -7.91 20.76 1.34
C SER A 45 -8.04 19.79 0.16
N VAL A 46 -8.08 18.47 0.42
CA VAL A 46 -8.26 17.47 -0.65
C VAL A 46 -9.60 17.64 -1.37
N SER A 47 -10.70 17.69 -0.61
CA SER A 47 -12.06 17.84 -1.16
C SER A 47 -12.23 19.17 -1.90
N GLU A 48 -11.67 20.25 -1.33
CA GLU A 48 -11.73 21.57 -1.92
C GLU A 48 -10.90 21.69 -3.21
N HIS A 49 -9.71 21.07 -3.25
CA HIS A 49 -8.85 21.04 -4.44
C HIS A 49 -9.55 20.37 -5.61
N LEU A 50 -10.15 19.19 -5.38
CA LEU A 50 -10.94 18.48 -6.40
C LEU A 50 -11.99 19.40 -7.03
N PHE A 51 -12.71 20.14 -6.20
CA PHE A 51 -13.79 21.01 -6.67
C PHE A 51 -13.28 22.29 -7.35
N ARG A 52 -12.38 23.04 -6.70
CA ARG A 52 -11.95 24.35 -7.17
C ARG A 52 -10.98 24.29 -8.35
N HIS A 53 -10.03 23.35 -8.31
CA HIS A 53 -8.89 23.33 -9.23
C HIS A 53 -9.04 22.26 -10.31
N LEU A 54 -9.72 21.16 -10.02
CA LEU A 54 -9.95 20.09 -11.01
C LEU A 54 -11.38 20.06 -11.56
N ASN A 55 -12.29 20.90 -11.04
CA ASN A 55 -13.71 20.92 -11.39
C ASN A 55 -14.39 19.53 -11.25
N ILE A 56 -13.90 18.72 -10.31
CA ILE A 56 -14.43 17.41 -9.96
C ILE A 56 -15.43 17.57 -8.82
N LYS A 57 -16.69 17.23 -9.07
CA LYS A 57 -17.78 17.36 -8.09
C LYS A 57 -17.92 16.09 -7.23
N PRO A 58 -18.51 16.20 -6.03
CA PRO A 58 -18.87 15.01 -5.24
C PRO A 58 -19.89 14.12 -5.94
N SER A 59 -19.87 12.82 -5.64
CA SER A 59 -20.81 11.83 -6.23
C SER A 59 -22.24 11.95 -5.71
N ASP A 60 -22.43 12.43 -4.49
CA ASP A 60 -23.71 12.40 -3.78
C ASP A 60 -23.87 13.56 -2.78
N ALA A 61 -25.03 13.60 -2.11
CA ALA A 61 -25.37 14.62 -1.13
C ALA A 61 -24.47 14.61 0.12
N VAL A 62 -23.93 13.45 0.51
CA VAL A 62 -23.00 13.37 1.66
C VAL A 62 -21.67 14.02 1.27
N GLY A 63 -21.16 13.74 0.07
CA GLY A 63 -19.99 14.39 -0.48
C GLY A 63 -20.17 15.90 -0.66
N GLU A 64 -21.35 16.37 -1.03
CA GLU A 64 -21.64 17.81 -1.01
C GLU A 64 -21.52 18.41 0.40
N GLN A 65 -21.96 17.70 1.44
CA GLN A 65 -21.81 18.16 2.82
C GLN A 65 -20.33 18.16 3.25
N VAL A 66 -19.57 17.13 2.89
CA VAL A 66 -18.11 17.05 3.12
C VAL A 66 -17.42 18.25 2.48
N LEU A 67 -17.71 18.52 1.19
CA LEU A 67 -17.13 19.64 0.46
C LEU A 67 -17.49 21.00 1.07
N ARG A 68 -18.77 21.25 1.41
CA ARG A 68 -19.19 22.51 2.03
C ARG A 68 -18.48 22.74 3.36
N ARG A 69 -18.34 21.69 4.17
CA ARG A 69 -17.61 21.74 5.43
C ARG A 69 -16.12 22.00 5.20
N ALA A 70 -15.52 21.35 4.21
CA ALA A 70 -14.11 21.55 3.88
C ALA A 70 -13.80 23.01 3.51
N ILE A 71 -14.61 23.60 2.61
CA ILE A 71 -14.48 25.00 2.20
C ILE A 71 -14.64 25.97 3.38
N ALA A 72 -15.58 25.67 4.30
CA ALA A 72 -15.77 26.50 5.48
C ALA A 72 -14.56 26.44 6.43
N LEU A 73 -14.05 25.23 6.72
CA LEU A 73 -12.91 25.03 7.60
C LEU A 73 -11.62 25.66 7.05
N ASN A 74 -11.31 25.45 5.77
CA ASN A 74 -10.14 26.09 5.16
C ASN A 74 -10.25 27.62 5.19
N ARG A 75 -11.45 28.18 4.99
CA ARG A 75 -11.67 29.62 5.14
C ARG A 75 -11.47 30.10 6.58
N GLU A 76 -11.93 29.35 7.57
CA GLU A 76 -11.75 29.67 9.00
C GLU A 76 -10.26 29.67 9.38
N GLU A 77 -9.49 28.71 8.85
CA GLU A 77 -8.04 28.61 9.02
C GLU A 77 -7.26 29.58 8.10
N SER A 78 -7.95 30.44 7.34
CA SER A 78 -7.35 31.40 6.40
C SER A 78 -6.44 30.74 5.34
N ILE A 79 -6.77 29.51 4.93
CA ILE A 79 -6.11 28.77 3.87
C ILE A 79 -6.71 29.22 2.53
N ASP A 80 -5.91 29.93 1.73
CA ASP A 80 -6.23 30.24 0.34
C ASP A 80 -5.58 29.20 -0.57
N LEU A 81 -6.33 28.12 -0.83
CA LEU A 81 -5.82 26.93 -1.52
C LEU A 81 -5.48 27.21 -2.99
N VAL A 82 -4.23 26.99 -3.39
CA VAL A 82 -3.76 27.01 -4.78
C VAL A 82 -3.49 25.58 -5.31
N PRO A 83 -3.40 25.37 -6.63
CA PRO A 83 -3.15 24.02 -7.18
C PRO A 83 -1.89 23.34 -6.63
N GLU A 84 -0.82 24.12 -6.42
CA GLU A 84 0.50 23.65 -5.98
C GLU A 84 0.55 23.22 -4.51
N ASP A 85 -0.49 23.51 -3.72
CA ASP A 85 -0.57 23.10 -2.32
C ASP A 85 -0.80 21.58 -2.17
N MET A 86 -1.30 20.93 -3.21
CA MET A 86 -1.42 19.47 -3.28
C MET A 86 -0.17 18.89 -3.93
N ALA A 87 0.41 17.87 -3.30
CA ALA A 87 1.46 17.07 -3.90
C ALA A 87 1.12 15.59 -3.86
N PHE A 88 1.71 14.84 -4.80
CA PHE A 88 1.52 13.40 -4.96
C PHE A 88 2.88 12.72 -5.13
N GLY A 89 2.95 11.40 -4.94
CA GLY A 89 4.16 10.65 -5.25
C GLY A 89 5.37 10.99 -4.37
N GLN A 90 6.56 10.98 -4.97
CA GLN A 90 7.79 11.28 -4.25
C GLN A 90 7.79 12.71 -3.72
N ALA A 91 7.24 13.67 -4.45
CA ALA A 91 7.12 15.05 -4.00
C ALA A 91 6.29 15.19 -2.71
N ALA A 92 5.18 14.46 -2.58
CA ALA A 92 4.38 14.43 -1.36
C ALA A 92 5.17 13.89 -0.16
N LEU A 93 5.96 12.85 -0.40
CA LEU A 93 6.80 12.23 0.62
C LEU A 93 7.93 13.17 1.06
N ASP A 94 8.60 13.83 0.11
CA ASP A 94 9.71 14.74 0.40
C ASP A 94 9.25 15.94 1.22
N LEU A 95 8.12 16.56 0.85
CA LEU A 95 7.51 17.66 1.60
C LEU A 95 7.15 17.25 3.04
N TYR A 96 6.54 16.08 3.21
CA TYR A 96 6.19 15.57 4.54
C TYR A 96 7.43 15.30 5.41
N LEU A 97 8.54 14.85 4.81
CA LEU A 97 9.76 14.58 5.57
C LEU A 97 10.56 15.84 5.91
N GLU A 98 10.38 16.91 5.14
CA GLU A 98 10.99 18.21 5.42
C GLU A 98 10.35 18.87 6.65
N ASP A 99 9.02 18.98 6.68
CA ASP A 99 8.27 19.39 7.86
C ASP A 99 7.00 18.56 8.03
N PRO A 100 7.03 17.50 8.87
CA PRO A 100 5.86 16.65 9.10
C PRO A 100 4.79 17.31 9.97
N ARG A 101 5.05 18.50 10.52
CA ARG A 101 4.13 19.20 11.43
C ARG A 101 3.09 19.99 10.65
N ASP A 102 1.88 20.01 11.18
CA ASP A 102 0.78 20.86 10.68
C ASP A 102 0.43 20.65 9.19
N VAL A 103 0.69 19.44 8.67
CA VAL A 103 0.34 19.01 7.31
C VAL A 103 -0.54 17.77 7.33
N TYR A 104 -1.28 17.56 6.24
CA TYR A 104 -2.02 16.33 6.01
C TYR A 104 -1.29 15.46 4.99
N TYR A 105 -0.67 14.40 5.49
CA TYR A 105 0.00 13.41 4.66
C TYR A 105 -0.69 12.05 4.79
N VAL A 106 -0.93 11.42 3.65
CA VAL A 106 -1.47 10.06 3.58
C VAL A 106 -0.59 9.19 2.71
N LYS A 107 -0.01 8.15 3.31
CA LYS A 107 0.56 7.02 2.56
C LYS A 107 -0.49 5.92 2.41
N SER A 108 -0.47 5.28 1.26
CA SER A 108 -1.28 4.10 0.95
C SER A 108 -2.79 4.33 1.12
N PRO A 109 -3.42 5.30 0.40
CA PRO A 109 -4.87 5.51 0.49
C PRO A 109 -5.71 4.22 0.33
N LYS A 110 -5.24 3.28 -0.49
CA LYS A 110 -5.86 1.95 -0.67
C LYS A 110 -5.95 1.12 0.61
N SER A 111 -5.01 1.28 1.54
CA SER A 111 -4.97 0.53 2.82
C SER A 111 -6.13 0.86 3.76
N PHE A 112 -6.89 1.91 3.49
CA PHE A 112 -8.08 2.31 4.26
C PHE A 112 -9.38 1.78 3.65
N LEU A 113 -9.33 1.24 2.43
CA LEU A 113 -10.50 0.67 1.77
C LEU A 113 -10.89 -0.65 2.43
N GLY A 114 -12.20 -0.87 2.58
CA GLY A 114 -12.76 -2.04 3.25
C GLY A 114 -12.65 -2.01 4.77
N ALA A 115 -12.21 -0.90 5.38
CA ALA A 115 -12.25 -0.76 6.83
C ALA A 115 -13.70 -0.82 7.35
N SER A 116 -13.94 -1.66 8.35
CA SER A 116 -15.27 -1.84 8.93
C SER A 116 -15.65 -0.70 9.88
N GLY A 117 -16.94 -0.38 9.97
CA GLY A 117 -17.44 0.61 10.92
C GLY A 117 -17.20 2.07 10.52
N LEU A 118 -16.85 2.33 9.27
CA LEU A 118 -16.76 3.70 8.74
C LEU A 118 -18.14 4.33 8.62
N HIS A 119 -18.27 5.58 9.07
CA HIS A 119 -19.45 6.40 8.80
C HIS A 119 -19.44 6.94 7.37
N ASP A 120 -20.61 7.28 6.82
CA ASP A 120 -20.77 7.76 5.44
C ASP A 120 -19.86 8.95 5.08
N VAL A 121 -19.67 9.87 6.02
CA VAL A 121 -18.78 11.03 5.87
C VAL A 121 -17.31 10.60 5.70
N GLN A 122 -16.88 9.53 6.38
CA GLN A 122 -15.52 9.00 6.25
C GLN A 122 -15.35 8.27 4.92
N VAL A 123 -16.35 7.49 4.51
CA VAL A 123 -16.38 6.82 3.21
C VAL A 123 -16.30 7.85 2.07
N SER A 124 -17.10 8.90 2.14
CA SER A 124 -17.10 9.99 1.16
C SER A 124 -15.75 10.72 1.11
N PHE A 125 -15.11 10.96 2.25
CA PHE A 125 -13.77 11.54 2.27
C PHE A 125 -12.70 10.60 1.68
N PHE A 126 -12.76 9.29 1.93
CA PHE A 126 -11.85 8.34 1.28
C PHE A 126 -12.04 8.30 -0.24
N GLU A 127 -13.27 8.46 -0.72
CA GLU A 127 -13.53 8.64 -2.16
C GLU A 127 -12.81 9.87 -2.71
N ASP A 128 -12.83 11.01 -2.01
CA ASP A 128 -12.09 12.22 -2.42
C ASP A 128 -10.58 11.96 -2.50
N LEU A 129 -10.00 11.30 -1.48
CA LEU A 129 -8.58 10.99 -1.45
C LEU A 129 -8.15 10.08 -2.62
N VAL A 130 -8.92 9.03 -2.88
CA VAL A 130 -8.69 8.12 -4.02
C VAL A 130 -8.89 8.86 -5.35
N CYS A 131 -9.91 9.70 -5.46
CA CYS A 131 -10.20 10.46 -6.66
C CYS A 131 -9.07 11.43 -6.99
N ALA A 132 -8.53 12.15 -6.00
CA ALA A 132 -7.41 13.06 -6.19
C ALA A 132 -6.17 12.34 -6.73
N MET A 133 -5.84 11.19 -6.15
CA MET A 133 -4.71 10.37 -6.62
C MET A 133 -4.94 9.85 -8.06
N MET A 134 -6.13 9.34 -8.35
CA MET A 134 -6.48 8.84 -9.69
C MET A 134 -6.50 9.96 -10.75
N ALA A 135 -6.98 11.15 -10.38
CA ALA A 135 -6.99 12.32 -11.26
C ALA A 135 -5.57 12.78 -11.61
N ASN A 136 -4.67 12.82 -10.61
CA ASN A 136 -3.26 13.10 -10.84
C ASN A 136 -2.61 12.06 -11.77
N ILE A 137 -2.76 10.75 -11.47
CA ILE A 137 -2.20 9.67 -12.29
C ILE A 137 -2.71 9.74 -13.73
N LYS A 138 -4.01 9.92 -13.90
CA LYS A 138 -4.63 10.07 -15.23
C LYS A 138 -4.04 11.27 -15.96
N HIS A 139 -3.91 12.42 -15.30
CA HIS A 139 -3.32 13.61 -15.89
C HIS A 139 -1.87 13.37 -16.37
N GLN A 140 -1.02 12.77 -15.53
CA GLN A 140 0.37 12.44 -15.91
C GLN A 140 0.45 11.47 -17.11
N ALA A 141 -0.42 10.45 -17.11
CA ALA A 141 -0.50 9.50 -18.21
C ALA A 141 -0.98 10.17 -19.52
N GLU A 142 -1.99 11.05 -19.46
CA GLU A 142 -2.51 11.81 -20.61
C GLU A 142 -1.49 12.82 -21.16
N LEU A 143 -0.67 13.43 -20.30
CA LEU A 143 0.44 14.29 -20.73
C LEU A 143 1.47 13.50 -21.53
N THR A 144 1.75 12.27 -21.14
CA THR A 144 2.69 11.40 -21.86
C THR A 144 2.13 10.91 -23.19
N THR A 145 0.89 10.41 -23.18
CA THR A 145 0.29 9.78 -24.37
C THR A 145 -0.24 10.79 -25.37
N GLN A 146 -0.48 12.05 -24.93
CA GLN A 146 -1.17 13.08 -25.71
C GLN A 146 -2.58 12.64 -26.15
N GLU A 147 -3.17 11.67 -25.44
CA GLU A 147 -4.49 11.13 -25.72
C GLU A 147 -5.37 11.16 -24.47
N GLN A 148 -6.67 11.35 -24.66
CA GLN A 148 -7.62 11.23 -23.56
C GLN A 148 -7.79 9.75 -23.16
N ILE A 149 -7.58 9.46 -21.88
CA ILE A 149 -7.79 8.14 -21.29
C ILE A 149 -9.22 8.08 -20.76
N LYS A 150 -10.02 7.19 -21.34
CA LYS A 150 -11.47 7.11 -21.05
C LYS A 150 -11.87 5.82 -20.36
N GLN A 151 -11.04 4.79 -20.41
CA GLN A 151 -11.39 3.45 -19.94
C GLN A 151 -10.23 2.87 -19.15
N ALA A 152 -10.52 2.13 -18.08
CA ALA A 152 -9.50 1.53 -17.25
C ALA A 152 -9.91 0.16 -16.72
N VAL A 153 -8.98 -0.79 -16.75
CA VAL A 153 -9.05 -1.98 -15.89
C VAL A 153 -8.23 -1.70 -14.64
N ILE A 154 -8.88 -1.67 -13.48
CA ILE A 154 -8.24 -1.35 -12.20
C ILE A 154 -7.93 -2.64 -11.43
N GLY A 155 -6.69 -2.78 -10.96
CA GLY A 155 -6.27 -3.88 -10.10
C GLY A 155 -6.89 -3.81 -8.71
N ARG A 156 -7.36 -4.95 -8.20
CA ARG A 156 -7.82 -5.11 -6.81
C ARG A 156 -7.21 -6.35 -6.14
N PRO A 157 -6.96 -6.33 -4.82
CA PRO A 157 -6.56 -7.53 -4.09
C PRO A 157 -7.73 -8.53 -4.05
N ILE A 158 -7.44 -9.77 -3.64
CA ILE A 158 -8.48 -10.75 -3.34
C ILE A 158 -9.37 -10.22 -2.21
N ASN A 159 -8.73 -9.68 -1.17
CA ASN A 159 -9.42 -9.09 -0.02
C ASN A 159 -8.82 -7.73 0.35
N PHE A 160 -9.64 -6.68 0.36
CA PHE A 160 -9.22 -5.35 0.84
C PHE A 160 -9.03 -5.33 2.36
N HIS A 161 -9.90 -6.04 3.11
CA HIS A 161 -9.79 -6.13 4.57
C HIS A 161 -10.42 -7.41 5.15
N GLY A 162 -9.65 -8.16 5.95
CA GLY A 162 -10.03 -9.50 6.42
C GLY A 162 -11.07 -9.60 7.55
N ARG A 163 -11.74 -8.51 7.98
CA ARG A 163 -12.77 -8.58 9.05
C ARG A 163 -14.20 -8.42 8.55
N GLY A 164 -14.41 -7.70 7.44
CA GLY A 164 -15.74 -7.46 6.87
C GLY A 164 -16.15 -8.41 5.74
N GLY A 165 -15.26 -9.32 5.34
CA GLY A 165 -15.50 -10.27 4.25
C GLY A 165 -15.95 -9.58 2.96
N GLU A 166 -16.97 -10.15 2.31
CA GLU A 166 -17.46 -9.69 1.01
C GLU A 166 -18.06 -8.27 1.04
N GLU A 167 -18.61 -7.84 2.17
CA GLU A 167 -19.16 -6.49 2.31
C GLU A 167 -18.04 -5.43 2.29
N ALA A 168 -16.90 -5.72 2.93
CA ALA A 168 -15.73 -4.85 2.89
C ALA A 168 -15.16 -4.75 1.46
N ASN A 169 -15.14 -5.86 0.72
CA ASN A 169 -14.70 -5.87 -0.67
C ASN A 169 -15.63 -5.04 -1.56
N ARG A 170 -16.95 -5.20 -1.42
CA ARG A 170 -17.93 -4.40 -2.17
C ARG A 170 -17.80 -2.92 -1.87
N GLN A 171 -17.70 -2.54 -0.59
CA GLN A 171 -17.50 -1.14 -0.21
C GLN A 171 -16.24 -0.55 -0.84
N ALA A 172 -15.11 -1.28 -0.79
CA ALA A 172 -13.85 -0.84 -1.38
C ALA A 172 -13.94 -0.66 -2.90
N GLU A 173 -14.54 -1.62 -3.60
CA GLU A 173 -14.75 -1.58 -5.05
C GLU A 173 -15.68 -0.42 -5.45
N ASP A 174 -16.74 -0.19 -4.67
CA ASP A 174 -17.67 0.93 -4.85
C ASP A 174 -16.97 2.29 -4.71
N ILE A 175 -16.09 2.44 -3.70
CA ILE A 175 -15.27 3.66 -3.53
C ILE A 175 -14.33 3.85 -4.72
N LEU A 176 -13.62 2.80 -5.14
CA LEU A 176 -12.72 2.86 -6.31
C LEU A 176 -13.48 3.22 -7.58
N SER A 177 -14.65 2.62 -7.80
CA SER A 177 -15.48 2.84 -8.99
C SER A 177 -15.99 4.29 -9.04
N ARG A 178 -16.51 4.83 -7.93
CA ARG A 178 -16.96 6.23 -7.88
C ARG A 178 -15.80 7.21 -8.03
N ALA A 179 -14.68 6.98 -7.36
CA ALA A 179 -13.49 7.81 -7.46
C ALA A 179 -12.93 7.84 -8.90
N ALA A 180 -12.87 6.69 -9.57
CA ALA A 180 -12.43 6.58 -10.96
C ALA A 180 -13.39 7.31 -11.92
N LYS A 181 -14.71 7.16 -11.74
CA LYS A 181 -15.70 7.90 -12.54
C LYS A 181 -15.55 9.41 -12.38
N ARG A 182 -15.37 9.88 -11.15
CA ARG A 182 -15.12 11.28 -10.83
C ARG A 182 -13.81 11.81 -11.41
N ALA A 183 -12.76 10.98 -11.46
CA ALA A 183 -11.49 11.30 -12.10
C ALA A 183 -11.58 11.35 -13.64
N GLY A 184 -12.69 10.90 -14.24
CA GLY A 184 -12.96 11.01 -15.68
C GLY A 184 -12.80 9.71 -16.47
N PHE A 185 -12.75 8.55 -15.81
CA PHE A 185 -12.88 7.25 -16.47
C PHE A 185 -14.38 6.92 -16.70
N PHE A 186 -14.75 6.61 -17.93
CA PHE A 186 -16.13 6.29 -18.33
C PHE A 186 -16.46 4.80 -18.13
N ASP A 187 -15.64 3.92 -18.70
CA ASP A 187 -15.79 2.47 -18.56
C ASP A 187 -14.71 1.92 -17.65
N ILE A 188 -15.13 1.24 -16.59
CA ILE A 188 -14.25 0.69 -15.57
C ILE A 188 -14.57 -0.79 -15.42
N ALA A 189 -13.53 -1.61 -15.47
CA ALA A 189 -13.59 -3.00 -15.04
C ALA A 189 -12.56 -3.22 -13.93
N PHE A 190 -12.80 -4.24 -13.10
CA PHE A 190 -11.85 -4.66 -12.08
C PHE A 190 -11.29 -6.03 -12.42
N GLN A 191 -10.04 -6.26 -12.03
CA GLN A 191 -9.41 -7.56 -12.10
C GLN A 191 -8.58 -7.80 -10.84
N PHE A 192 -8.57 -9.05 -10.37
CA PHE A 192 -7.70 -9.45 -9.28
C PHE A 192 -6.23 -9.27 -9.67
N GLU A 193 -5.45 -8.63 -8.82
CA GLU A 193 -4.02 -8.41 -8.99
C GLU A 193 -3.23 -9.70 -9.30
N PRO A 194 -3.37 -10.81 -8.54
CA PRO A 194 -2.67 -12.04 -8.87
C PRO A 194 -3.13 -12.66 -10.20
N VAL A 195 -4.39 -12.45 -10.60
CA VAL A 195 -4.88 -12.91 -11.91
C VAL A 195 -4.25 -12.08 -13.02
N ALA A 196 -4.23 -10.75 -12.87
CA ALA A 196 -3.59 -9.86 -13.83
C ALA A 196 -2.10 -10.18 -14.00
N ALA A 197 -1.34 -10.31 -12.91
CA ALA A 197 0.06 -10.72 -12.99
C ALA A 197 0.24 -12.08 -13.69
N GLY A 198 -0.69 -13.01 -13.46
CA GLY A 198 -0.75 -14.28 -14.16
C GLY A 198 -0.94 -14.15 -15.67
N LEU A 199 -1.80 -13.23 -16.14
CA LEU A 199 -2.04 -12.99 -17.56
C LEU A 199 -0.79 -12.48 -18.29
N ASP A 200 0.05 -11.70 -17.62
CA ASP A 200 1.33 -11.27 -18.19
C ASP A 200 2.29 -12.46 -18.36
N TYR A 201 2.39 -13.31 -17.33
CA TYR A 201 3.17 -14.54 -17.42
C TYR A 201 2.63 -15.51 -18.50
N GLU A 202 1.31 -15.66 -18.60
CA GLU A 202 0.65 -16.51 -19.59
C GLU A 202 1.04 -16.15 -21.03
N SER A 203 1.26 -14.87 -21.33
CA SER A 203 1.68 -14.42 -22.66
C SER A 203 3.00 -15.05 -23.14
N THR A 204 3.80 -15.56 -22.19
CA THR A 204 5.08 -16.22 -22.45
C THR A 204 4.96 -17.74 -22.61
N LEU A 205 3.80 -18.33 -22.30
CA LEU A 205 3.59 -19.78 -22.29
C LEU A 205 3.28 -20.34 -23.68
N THR A 206 3.97 -21.42 -24.04
CA THR A 206 3.73 -22.17 -25.28
C THR A 206 2.85 -23.42 -25.07
N GLU A 207 2.63 -23.82 -23.83
CA GLU A 207 1.86 -25.00 -23.43
C GLU A 207 0.97 -24.67 -22.23
N ASN A 208 -0.09 -25.46 -22.02
CA ASN A 208 -0.95 -25.26 -20.86
C ASN A 208 -0.25 -25.72 -19.57
N GLN A 209 -0.34 -24.91 -18.52
CA GLN A 209 0.26 -25.17 -17.21
C GLN A 209 -0.66 -24.70 -16.08
N THR A 210 -0.53 -25.34 -14.92
CA THR A 210 -1.12 -24.90 -13.65
C THR A 210 -0.13 -23.96 -12.96
N VAL A 211 -0.50 -22.69 -12.86
CA VAL A 211 0.36 -21.62 -12.33
C VAL A 211 -0.21 -21.15 -10.99
N LEU A 212 0.61 -21.18 -9.94
CA LEU A 212 0.30 -20.47 -8.70
C LEU A 212 0.96 -19.10 -8.75
N VAL A 213 0.15 -18.06 -8.92
CA VAL A 213 0.61 -16.69 -8.80
C VAL A 213 0.62 -16.31 -7.32
N VAL A 214 1.73 -15.76 -6.85
CA VAL A 214 1.92 -15.22 -5.49
C VAL A 214 2.34 -13.76 -5.62
N ASP A 215 1.39 -12.86 -5.42
CA ASP A 215 1.62 -11.42 -5.41
C ASP A 215 1.85 -10.94 -3.98
N ILE A 216 3.08 -10.51 -3.68
CA ILE A 216 3.46 -9.96 -2.37
C ILE A 216 3.70 -8.46 -2.52
N GLY A 217 2.62 -7.70 -2.42
CA GLY A 217 2.61 -6.24 -2.52
C GLY A 217 3.07 -5.54 -1.24
N GLY A 218 2.79 -4.23 -1.17
CA GLY A 218 3.07 -3.42 0.01
C GLY A 218 2.08 -3.65 1.16
N GLY A 219 0.80 -3.87 0.87
CA GLY A 219 -0.27 -3.98 1.88
C GLY A 219 -0.95 -5.34 1.97
N THR A 220 -0.87 -6.14 0.90
CA THR A 220 -1.56 -7.42 0.79
C THR A 220 -0.61 -8.47 0.23
N THR A 221 -0.96 -9.72 0.51
CA THR A 221 -0.42 -10.88 -0.17
C THR A 221 -1.61 -11.63 -0.73
N ASP A 222 -1.59 -11.86 -2.03
CA ASP A 222 -2.69 -12.37 -2.80
C ASP A 222 -2.18 -13.51 -3.68
N CYS A 223 -2.81 -14.67 -3.56
CA CYS A 223 -2.47 -15.87 -4.30
C CYS A 223 -3.62 -16.24 -5.24
N SER A 224 -3.31 -16.72 -6.43
CA SER A 224 -4.29 -17.34 -7.31
C SER A 224 -3.69 -18.54 -8.02
N LEU A 225 -4.38 -19.67 -7.96
CA LEU A 225 -4.03 -20.88 -8.69
C LEU A 225 -4.87 -20.91 -9.96
N LEU A 226 -4.22 -20.85 -11.12
CA LEU A 226 -4.91 -20.84 -12.41
C LEU A 226 -4.37 -21.89 -13.38
N GLU A 227 -5.23 -22.38 -14.26
CA GLU A 227 -4.82 -22.97 -15.52
C GLU A 227 -4.56 -21.85 -16.54
N MET A 228 -3.38 -21.86 -17.13
CA MET A 228 -2.92 -20.86 -18.09
C MET A 228 -2.35 -21.54 -19.33
N GLY A 229 -2.30 -20.83 -20.45
CA GLY A 229 -1.63 -21.25 -21.68
C GLY A 229 -2.47 -21.01 -22.94
N PRO A 230 -2.07 -21.55 -24.10
CA PRO A 230 -2.72 -21.28 -25.39
C PRO A 230 -4.23 -21.57 -25.42
N THR A 231 -4.73 -22.51 -24.61
CA THR A 231 -6.17 -22.82 -24.53
C THR A 231 -6.98 -21.75 -23.79
N TRP A 232 -6.35 -20.92 -22.97
CA TRP A 232 -7.00 -19.89 -22.17
C TRP A 232 -6.73 -18.47 -22.66
N SER A 233 -5.62 -18.26 -23.36
CA SER A 233 -5.27 -16.97 -23.95
C SER A 233 -6.41 -16.36 -24.78
N GLY A 234 -6.70 -15.08 -24.54
CA GLY A 234 -7.75 -14.32 -25.24
C GLY A 234 -9.19 -14.66 -24.85
N LYS A 235 -9.45 -15.59 -23.92
CA LYS A 235 -10.82 -15.87 -23.46
C LYS A 235 -11.31 -14.78 -22.49
N ALA A 236 -12.49 -14.25 -22.77
CA ALA A 236 -13.18 -13.30 -21.90
C ALA A 236 -13.77 -13.97 -20.63
N ASP A 237 -14.23 -15.22 -20.73
CA ASP A 237 -14.62 -16.00 -19.55
C ASP A 237 -13.48 -16.91 -19.10
N ARG A 238 -12.95 -16.60 -17.93
CA ARG A 238 -11.85 -17.32 -17.26
C ARG A 238 -12.26 -17.96 -15.94
N THR A 239 -13.57 -18.04 -15.68
CA THR A 239 -14.09 -18.59 -14.42
C THR A 239 -13.61 -20.02 -14.20
N GLN A 240 -13.57 -20.83 -15.25
CA GLN A 240 -13.08 -22.21 -15.19
C GLN A 240 -11.57 -22.33 -15.06
N SER A 241 -10.81 -21.31 -15.45
CA SER A 241 -9.35 -21.35 -15.36
C SER A 241 -8.86 -20.97 -13.96
N LEU A 242 -9.66 -20.23 -13.18
CA LEU A 242 -9.33 -19.86 -11.80
C LEU A 242 -9.74 -20.98 -10.84
N LEU A 243 -8.77 -21.77 -10.38
CA LEU A 243 -9.01 -22.92 -9.52
C LEU A 243 -9.23 -22.52 -8.06
N ALA A 244 -8.47 -21.53 -7.59
CA ALA A 244 -8.60 -20.98 -6.24
C ALA A 244 -7.91 -19.63 -6.11
N HIS A 245 -8.30 -18.88 -5.09
CA HIS A 245 -7.59 -17.69 -4.64
C HIS A 245 -7.61 -17.60 -3.12
N SER A 246 -6.52 -17.07 -2.55
CA SER A 246 -6.45 -16.71 -1.14
C SER A 246 -5.79 -15.34 -1.05
N GLY A 247 -6.11 -14.56 -0.03
CA GLY A 247 -5.45 -13.27 0.12
C GLY A 247 -5.84 -12.57 1.40
N GLN A 248 -4.87 -11.87 1.99
CA GLN A 248 -5.05 -11.13 3.23
C GLN A 248 -4.23 -9.84 3.23
N ARG A 249 -4.64 -8.92 4.10
CA ARG A 249 -3.92 -7.68 4.43
C ARG A 249 -2.68 -7.97 5.28
N VAL A 250 -1.68 -8.56 4.63
CA VAL A 250 -0.33 -8.77 5.15
C VAL A 250 0.62 -8.57 3.98
N GLY A 251 1.53 -7.60 4.06
CA GLY A 251 2.41 -7.24 2.94
C GLY A 251 3.77 -6.72 3.39
N GLY A 252 4.48 -6.06 2.47
CA GLY A 252 5.78 -5.45 2.72
C GLY A 252 5.80 -4.47 3.89
N ASN A 253 4.72 -3.69 4.04
CA ASN A 253 4.57 -2.74 5.15
C ASN A 253 4.55 -3.45 6.51
N ASP A 254 3.96 -4.65 6.61
CA ASP A 254 3.98 -5.40 7.87
C ASP A 254 5.40 -5.90 8.19
N LEU A 255 6.19 -6.28 7.19
CA LEU A 255 7.60 -6.59 7.39
C LEU A 255 8.35 -5.38 7.97
N ASP A 256 8.11 -4.18 7.44
CA ASP A 256 8.74 -2.94 7.88
C ASP A 256 8.33 -2.56 9.31
N ILE A 257 7.04 -2.67 9.63
CA ILE A 257 6.51 -2.36 10.96
C ILE A 257 7.07 -3.34 11.99
N TYR A 258 7.11 -4.64 11.68
CA TYR A 258 7.67 -5.64 12.59
C TYR A 258 9.18 -5.46 12.78
N LEU A 259 9.92 -5.15 11.72
CA LEU A 259 11.34 -4.83 11.80
C LEU A 259 11.60 -3.58 12.64
N ALA A 260 10.85 -2.50 12.40
CA ALA A 260 10.90 -1.27 13.20
C ALA A 260 10.60 -1.56 14.67
N PHE A 261 9.52 -2.31 14.94
CA PHE A 261 9.10 -2.63 16.29
C PHE A 261 10.16 -3.43 17.07
N LYS A 262 10.75 -4.43 16.42
CA LYS A 262 11.70 -5.35 17.06
C LYS A 262 13.12 -4.81 17.16
N GLN A 263 13.56 -4.01 16.19
CA GLN A 263 14.95 -3.57 16.11
C GLN A 263 15.11 -2.06 16.36
N LEU A 264 14.21 -1.22 15.84
CA LEU A 264 14.38 0.24 15.86
C LEU A 264 13.76 0.95 17.07
N MET A 265 12.83 0.32 17.80
CA MET A 265 12.16 0.95 18.95
C MET A 265 12.94 0.84 20.26
N SER A 266 14.01 0.04 20.32
CA SER A 266 14.84 -0.12 21.53
C SER A 266 15.44 1.20 22.05
N PRO A 267 16.02 2.08 21.20
CA PRO A 267 16.46 3.41 21.62
C PRO A 267 15.35 4.33 22.15
N PHE A 268 14.09 4.01 21.88
CA PHE A 268 12.90 4.77 22.32
C PHE A 268 12.27 4.18 23.59
N GLY A 269 12.81 3.09 24.12
CA GLY A 269 12.39 2.50 25.39
C GLY A 269 11.69 1.15 25.26
N MET A 270 11.55 0.61 24.05
CA MET A 270 11.04 -0.75 23.86
C MET A 270 11.98 -1.76 24.52
N GLY A 271 11.42 -2.64 25.38
CA GLY A 271 12.19 -3.57 26.21
C GLY A 271 12.76 -2.98 27.52
N SER A 272 12.57 -1.67 27.76
CA SER A 272 12.90 -1.06 29.05
C SER A 272 11.82 -1.32 30.11
N LYS A 273 12.18 -1.07 31.38
CA LYS A 273 11.31 -1.28 32.54
C LYS A 273 11.05 0.03 33.28
N GLY A 274 9.99 0.05 34.08
CA GLY A 274 9.77 1.08 35.08
C GLY A 274 10.69 0.89 36.27
N ILE A 275 10.78 1.92 37.12
CA ILE A 275 11.45 1.88 38.42
C ILE A 275 10.86 0.76 39.30
N SER A 276 9.58 0.44 39.12
CA SER A 276 8.88 -0.68 39.76
C SER A 276 9.25 -2.06 39.22
N GLY A 277 10.06 -2.15 38.16
CA GLY A 277 10.43 -3.40 37.49
C GLY A 277 9.40 -3.93 36.48
N ILE A 278 8.30 -3.20 36.26
CA ILE A 278 7.24 -3.54 35.28
C ILE A 278 7.69 -3.15 33.87
N ASP A 279 7.42 -3.99 32.88
CA ASP A 279 7.76 -3.69 31.48
C ASP A 279 6.95 -2.50 30.92
N MET A 280 7.59 -1.71 30.06
CA MET A 280 6.89 -0.62 29.38
C MET A 280 5.76 -1.15 28.46
N PRO A 281 4.60 -0.47 28.39
CA PRO A 281 3.48 -0.94 27.58
C PRO A 281 3.83 -1.00 26.08
N LEU A 282 3.75 -2.18 25.48
CA LEU A 282 4.14 -2.41 24.08
C LEU A 282 3.38 -1.52 23.07
N THR A 283 2.13 -1.18 23.37
CA THR A 283 1.29 -0.32 22.51
C THR A 283 1.88 1.08 22.32
N GLN A 284 2.67 1.58 23.28
CA GLN A 284 3.35 2.88 23.16
C GLN A 284 4.44 2.87 22.09
N PHE A 285 4.99 1.70 21.78
CA PHE A 285 6.02 1.53 20.76
C PHE A 285 5.47 1.02 19.43
N TRP A 286 4.36 0.27 19.46
CA TRP A 286 3.68 -0.22 18.26
C TRP A 286 2.86 0.86 17.56
N ASN A 287 2.03 1.58 18.31
CA ASN A 287 1.09 2.53 17.72
C ASN A 287 1.72 3.64 16.85
N PRO A 288 2.88 4.26 17.20
CA PRO A 288 3.47 5.31 16.35
C PRO A 288 4.01 4.79 15.03
N ILE A 289 4.40 3.52 14.95
CA ILE A 289 4.96 2.90 13.74
C ILE A 289 3.93 2.07 12.97
N ALA A 290 2.73 1.86 13.51
CA ALA A 290 1.63 1.18 12.83
C ALA A 290 1.01 2.08 11.74
N ILE A 291 1.80 2.47 10.73
CA ILE A 291 1.43 3.41 9.66
C ILE A 291 0.30 2.88 8.77
N ASN A 292 0.06 1.58 8.81
CA ASN A 292 -1.07 0.93 8.16
C ASN A 292 -2.31 0.85 9.08
N ASN A 293 -2.37 1.56 10.20
CA ASN A 293 -3.49 1.52 11.14
C ASN A 293 -3.83 2.92 11.66
N VAL A 294 -4.89 3.52 11.10
CA VAL A 294 -5.36 4.88 11.46
C VAL A 294 -5.72 4.98 12.93
N GLU A 295 -6.38 3.96 13.50
CA GLU A 295 -6.80 3.98 14.89
C GLU A 295 -5.60 3.99 15.82
N ALA A 296 -4.57 3.17 15.53
CA ALA A 296 -3.33 3.14 16.29
C ALA A 296 -2.60 4.50 16.23
N GLN A 297 -2.46 5.08 15.04
CA GLN A 297 -1.86 6.41 14.85
C GLN A 297 -2.63 7.48 15.62
N LYS A 298 -3.96 7.54 15.45
CA LYS A 298 -4.84 8.48 16.15
C LYS A 298 -4.71 8.35 17.66
N ASN A 299 -4.70 7.12 18.18
CA ASN A 299 -4.56 6.85 19.60
C ASN A 299 -3.21 7.33 20.12
N PHE A 300 -2.11 7.09 19.40
CA PHE A 300 -0.78 7.53 19.81
C PHE A 300 -0.64 9.05 19.86
N TYR A 301 -1.12 9.76 18.83
CA TYR A 301 -1.02 11.22 18.73
C TYR A 301 -2.12 11.97 19.51
N SER A 302 -2.99 11.26 20.22
CA SER A 302 -4.04 11.86 21.05
C SER A 302 -3.48 12.64 22.25
N ARG A 303 -4.23 13.64 22.73
CA ARG A 303 -3.84 14.43 23.91
C ARG A 303 -3.84 13.57 25.17
N GLU A 304 -4.74 12.60 25.23
CA GLU A 304 -4.85 11.61 26.30
C GLU A 304 -3.58 10.78 26.38
N ASN A 305 -3.05 10.32 25.24
CA ASN A 305 -1.80 9.56 25.22
C ASN A 305 -0.58 10.40 25.59
N LEU A 306 -0.55 11.70 25.26
CA LEU A 306 0.54 12.58 25.70
C LEU A 306 0.65 12.64 27.24
N ALA A 307 -0.48 12.64 27.94
CA ALA A 307 -0.48 12.59 29.41
C ALA A 307 0.10 11.25 29.92
N ALA A 308 -0.26 10.13 29.28
CA ALA A 308 0.27 8.81 29.61
C ALA A 308 1.80 8.73 29.36
N LEU A 309 2.29 9.24 28.23
CA LEU A 309 3.72 9.28 27.90
C LEU A 309 4.52 10.09 28.93
N LYS A 310 3.98 11.22 29.40
CA LYS A 310 4.61 12.04 30.46
C LYS A 310 4.75 11.28 31.77
N LEU A 311 3.74 10.48 32.14
CA LEU A 311 3.77 9.64 33.33
C LEU A 311 4.79 8.51 33.18
N LEU A 312 4.74 7.77 32.07
CA LEU A 312 5.67 6.67 31.78
C LEU A 312 7.13 7.14 31.81
N ARG A 313 7.43 8.30 31.24
CA ARG A 313 8.77 8.89 31.30
C ARG A 313 9.23 9.10 32.75
N LYS A 314 8.36 9.60 33.63
CA LYS A 314 8.70 9.85 35.05
C LYS A 314 8.96 8.55 35.81
N GLU A 315 8.29 7.47 35.43
CA GLU A 315 8.37 6.17 36.08
C GLU A 315 9.37 5.21 35.41
N ALA A 316 9.99 5.61 34.29
CA ALA A 316 10.94 4.79 33.56
C ALA A 316 12.30 4.68 34.27
N SER A 317 12.93 3.50 34.18
CA SER A 317 14.34 3.35 34.57
C SER A 317 15.30 4.07 33.61
N GLU A 318 14.87 4.25 32.35
CA GLU A 318 15.62 4.92 31.29
C GLU A 318 14.83 6.10 30.70
N PRO A 319 14.58 7.19 31.47
CA PRO A 319 13.70 8.29 31.07
C PRO A 319 14.13 8.96 29.76
N GLN A 320 15.43 9.02 29.47
CA GLN A 320 15.99 9.57 28.23
C GLN A 320 15.48 8.85 26.97
N LYS A 321 15.22 7.54 27.04
CA LYS A 321 14.67 6.78 25.90
C LYS A 321 13.21 7.18 25.65
N LEU A 322 12.44 7.37 26.72
CA LEU A 322 11.05 7.81 26.64
C LEU A 322 10.95 9.29 26.21
N GLU A 323 11.97 10.10 26.46
CA GLU A 323 12.05 11.45 25.88
C GLU A 323 12.14 11.41 24.36
N ARG A 324 12.91 10.47 23.79
CA ARG A 324 12.91 10.25 22.34
C ARG A 324 11.54 9.80 21.84
N LEU A 325 10.84 8.92 22.56
CA LEU A 325 9.47 8.53 22.19
C LEU A 325 8.50 9.72 22.24
N MET A 326 8.66 10.60 23.22
CA MET A 326 7.91 11.85 23.25
C MET A 326 8.26 12.76 22.06
N LYS A 327 9.50 12.77 21.56
CA LYS A 327 9.84 13.47 20.31
C LYS A 327 9.12 12.87 19.10
N VAL A 328 9.00 11.54 19.03
CA VAL A 328 8.16 10.88 18.01
C VAL A 328 6.72 11.40 18.05
N TYR A 329 6.15 11.61 19.25
CA TYR A 329 4.83 12.21 19.40
C TYR A 329 4.75 13.65 18.85
N HIS A 330 5.66 14.54 19.30
CA HIS A 330 5.56 15.96 18.98
C HIS A 330 5.91 16.27 17.52
N ASP A 331 6.87 15.53 16.96
CA ASP A 331 7.41 15.78 15.64
C ASP A 331 6.89 14.74 14.61
N THR A 332 5.91 13.91 15.00
CA THR A 332 5.23 12.92 14.14
C THR A 332 6.18 11.97 13.39
N LEU A 333 7.27 11.54 14.05
CA LEU A 333 8.38 10.82 13.42
C LEU A 333 8.11 9.33 13.10
N GLY A 334 6.91 8.82 13.42
CA GLY A 334 6.59 7.41 13.31
C GLY A 334 6.83 6.84 11.91
N TYR A 335 6.45 7.59 10.88
CA TYR A 335 6.69 7.21 9.50
C TYR A 335 8.19 7.17 9.13
N GLY A 336 8.95 8.17 9.60
CA GLY A 336 10.41 8.21 9.38
C GLY A 336 11.12 6.99 9.96
N ILE A 337 10.67 6.50 11.13
CA ILE A 337 11.20 5.26 11.72
C ILE A 337 10.88 4.05 10.85
N VAL A 338 9.64 3.92 10.35
CA VAL A 338 9.27 2.79 9.47
C VAL A 338 10.03 2.85 8.15
N ARG A 339 10.27 4.03 7.60
CA ARG A 339 11.12 4.20 6.40
C ARG A 339 12.53 3.68 6.62
N ARG A 340 13.13 3.91 7.79
CA ARG A 340 14.44 3.34 8.13
C ARG A 340 14.42 1.81 8.21
N ALA A 341 13.32 1.22 8.66
CA ALA A 341 13.14 -0.23 8.61
C ALA A 341 12.98 -0.74 7.17
N GLU A 342 12.24 -0.02 6.31
CA GLU A 342 12.10 -0.37 4.89
C GLU A 342 13.46 -0.35 4.17
N GLU A 343 14.28 0.67 4.42
CA GLU A 343 15.65 0.75 3.89
C GLU A 343 16.55 -0.38 4.42
N ALA A 344 16.46 -0.69 5.72
CA ALA A 344 17.17 -1.83 6.29
C ALA A 344 16.74 -3.16 5.66
N LYS A 345 15.43 -3.39 5.48
CA LYS A 345 14.87 -4.58 4.84
C LYS A 345 15.40 -4.77 3.43
N ILE A 346 15.46 -3.68 2.64
CA ILE A 346 15.97 -3.70 1.28
C ILE A 346 17.48 -3.97 1.28
N ALA A 347 18.26 -3.25 2.11
CA ALA A 347 19.71 -3.40 2.16
C ALA A 347 20.15 -4.80 2.64
N LEU A 348 19.46 -5.36 3.63
CA LEU A 348 19.73 -6.69 4.18
C LEU A 348 19.35 -7.84 3.23
N ALA A 349 18.71 -7.56 2.08
CA ALA A 349 18.53 -8.55 1.03
C ALA A 349 19.85 -8.89 0.31
N GLU A 350 20.83 -7.98 0.34
CA GLU A 350 22.13 -8.13 -0.34
C GLU A 350 23.33 -8.07 0.63
N SER A 351 23.09 -7.66 1.88
CA SER A 351 24.12 -7.48 2.92
C SER A 351 23.76 -8.23 4.21
N SER A 352 24.76 -8.67 4.97
CA SER A 352 24.54 -9.36 6.25
C SER A 352 24.25 -8.42 7.43
N GLN A 353 24.61 -7.13 7.29
CA GLN A 353 24.44 -6.10 8.30
C GLN A 353 24.05 -4.76 7.66
N TYR A 354 23.29 -3.96 8.39
CA TYR A 354 22.90 -2.61 8.02
C TYR A 354 22.85 -1.72 9.25
N ARG A 355 23.33 -0.47 9.12
CA ARG A 355 23.27 0.54 10.18
C ARG A 355 22.19 1.56 9.88
N ALA A 356 21.06 1.45 10.59
CA ALA A 356 19.96 2.39 10.47
C ALA A 356 20.28 3.69 11.23
N ALA A 357 20.01 4.82 10.59
CA ALA A 357 20.29 6.17 11.09
C ALA A 357 18.99 6.96 11.24
N ILE A 358 18.52 7.15 12.48
CA ILE A 358 17.23 7.80 12.81
C ILE A 358 17.49 9.19 13.37
N ASN A 359 17.00 10.22 12.68
CA ASN A 359 17.03 11.59 13.18
C ASN A 359 15.92 11.82 14.20
N VAL A 360 16.28 12.23 15.41
CA VAL A 360 15.34 12.58 16.49
C VAL A 360 15.70 13.98 16.98
N ALA A 361 15.01 15.00 16.46
CA ALA A 361 15.38 16.41 16.64
C ALA A 361 16.85 16.66 16.23
N SER A 362 17.71 17.08 17.17
CA SER A 362 19.15 17.32 16.93
C SER A 362 20.03 16.09 17.16
N GLU A 363 19.45 14.95 17.53
CA GLU A 363 20.16 13.71 17.83
C GLU A 363 20.09 12.76 16.63
N LEU A 364 21.22 12.16 16.26
CA LEU A 364 21.29 11.03 15.35
C LEU A 364 21.40 9.74 16.14
N VAL A 365 20.37 8.89 16.07
CA VAL A 365 20.31 7.58 16.74
C VAL A 365 20.65 6.49 15.73
N GLU A 366 21.72 5.76 15.99
CA GLU A 366 22.19 4.69 15.11
C GLU A 366 21.90 3.30 15.70
N VAL A 367 21.38 2.38 14.89
CA VAL A 367 21.07 1.00 15.29
C VAL A 367 21.62 0.04 14.25
N ASP A 368 22.47 -0.89 14.67
CA ASP A 368 22.98 -1.97 13.82
C ASP A 368 21.97 -3.12 13.80
N ILE A 369 21.67 -3.63 12.60
CA ILE A 369 20.72 -4.71 12.36
C ILE A 369 21.41 -5.78 11.52
N SER A 370 21.35 -7.03 11.97
CA SER A 370 21.81 -8.19 11.18
C SER A 370 20.67 -8.85 10.41
N ILE A 371 21.03 -9.65 9.40
CA ILE A 371 20.04 -10.43 8.64
C ILE A 371 19.28 -11.43 9.53
N GLU A 372 19.94 -12.03 10.53
CA GLU A 372 19.29 -12.95 11.49
C GLU A 372 18.24 -12.23 12.33
N GLN A 373 18.56 -11.01 12.80
CA GLN A 373 17.62 -10.17 13.54
C GLN A 373 16.42 -9.74 12.69
N MET A 374 16.64 -9.51 11.39
CA MET A 374 15.56 -9.23 10.46
C MET A 374 14.66 -10.46 10.26
N VAL A 375 15.25 -11.65 10.02
CA VAL A 375 14.51 -12.91 9.86
C VAL A 375 13.63 -13.19 11.08
N GLU A 376 14.17 -13.03 12.29
CA GLU A 376 13.40 -13.18 13.52
C GLU A 376 12.27 -12.14 13.62
N ALA A 377 12.56 -10.87 13.30
CA ALA A 377 11.59 -9.81 13.42
C ALA A 377 10.37 -10.02 12.52
N ILE A 378 10.57 -10.51 11.30
CA ILE A 378 9.52 -10.66 10.29
C ILE A 378 8.83 -12.03 10.31
N GLU A 379 9.13 -12.90 11.28
CA GLU A 379 8.58 -14.27 11.29
C GLU A 379 7.05 -14.28 11.24
N THR A 380 6.40 -13.46 12.07
CA THR A 380 4.92 -13.43 12.14
C THR A 380 4.26 -13.06 10.81
N PRO A 381 4.60 -11.93 10.15
CA PRO A 381 4.04 -11.64 8.82
C PRO A 381 4.46 -12.67 7.76
N LYS A 382 5.71 -13.16 7.77
CA LYS A 382 6.18 -14.20 6.85
C LYS A 382 5.33 -15.47 6.95
N SER A 383 5.10 -16.01 8.15
CA SER A 383 4.31 -17.23 8.30
C SER A 383 2.90 -17.07 7.74
N LYS A 384 2.26 -15.91 7.96
CA LYS A 384 0.93 -15.63 7.39
C LYS A 384 0.92 -15.64 5.87
N MET A 385 1.93 -15.04 5.22
CA MET A 385 2.06 -15.06 3.76
C MET A 385 2.17 -16.51 3.24
N ILE A 386 2.94 -17.35 3.93
CA ILE A 386 3.10 -18.76 3.56
C ILE A 386 1.81 -19.57 3.75
N GLU A 387 1.02 -19.29 4.78
CA GLU A 387 -0.27 -19.95 4.95
C GLU A 387 -1.23 -19.62 3.79
N LEU A 388 -1.19 -18.41 3.23
CA LEU A 388 -2.00 -18.07 2.05
C LEU A 388 -1.60 -18.90 0.82
N VAL A 389 -0.29 -19.10 0.60
CA VAL A 389 0.22 -19.96 -0.48
C VAL A 389 -0.34 -21.38 -0.34
N LYS A 390 -0.27 -21.96 0.87
CA LYS A 390 -0.81 -23.29 1.15
C LYS A 390 -2.33 -23.35 0.99
N GLU A 391 -3.04 -22.32 1.45
CA GLU A 391 -4.49 -22.21 1.35
C GLU A 391 -4.95 -22.24 -0.11
N ALA A 392 -4.32 -21.48 -1.00
CA ALA A 392 -4.66 -21.47 -2.43
C ALA A 392 -4.47 -22.86 -3.08
N ILE A 393 -3.37 -23.55 -2.77
CA ILE A 393 -3.12 -24.91 -3.27
C ILE A 393 -4.17 -25.90 -2.73
N GLN A 394 -4.47 -25.82 -1.44
CA GLN A 394 -5.44 -26.70 -0.79
C GLN A 394 -6.85 -26.50 -1.35
N GLN A 395 -7.29 -25.25 -1.51
CA GLN A 395 -8.60 -24.92 -2.09
C GLN A 395 -8.71 -25.34 -3.55
N GLY A 396 -7.63 -25.15 -4.33
CA GLY A 396 -7.59 -25.52 -5.74
C GLY A 396 -7.46 -27.02 -6.00
N GLN A 397 -7.19 -27.81 -4.95
CA GLN A 397 -7.07 -29.28 -5.00
C GLN A 397 -6.08 -29.79 -6.07
N LYS A 398 -5.09 -28.97 -6.41
CA LYS A 398 -4.13 -29.25 -7.49
C LYS A 398 -2.78 -28.63 -7.14
N LEU A 399 -1.71 -29.39 -7.33
CA LEU A 399 -0.35 -28.86 -7.21
C LEU A 399 -0.01 -28.01 -8.44
N PRO A 400 0.62 -26.83 -8.26
CA PRO A 400 1.08 -26.04 -9.39
C PRO A 400 2.27 -26.70 -10.09
N ASP A 401 2.34 -26.53 -11.40
CA ASP A 401 3.50 -26.88 -12.22
C ASP A 401 4.62 -25.83 -12.03
N VAL A 402 4.24 -24.59 -11.73
CA VAL A 402 5.15 -23.47 -11.49
C VAL A 402 4.54 -22.44 -10.53
N ILE A 403 5.38 -21.83 -9.69
CA ILE A 403 5.01 -20.69 -8.85
C ILE A 403 5.54 -19.41 -9.49
N TYR A 404 4.65 -18.51 -9.85
CA TYR A 404 4.98 -17.18 -10.35
C TYR A 404 4.93 -16.15 -9.22
N MET A 405 6.09 -15.68 -8.78
CA MET A 405 6.18 -14.66 -7.72
C MET A 405 6.30 -13.25 -8.30
N THR A 406 5.47 -12.33 -7.83
CA THR A 406 5.46 -10.91 -8.21
C THR A 406 5.23 -10.00 -6.99
N GLY A 407 5.34 -8.69 -7.17
CA GLY A 407 5.21 -7.69 -6.12
C GLY A 407 6.56 -7.29 -5.54
N GLY A 408 6.67 -6.04 -5.08
CA GLY A 408 7.95 -5.47 -4.64
C GLY A 408 8.63 -6.25 -3.51
N SER A 409 7.84 -6.90 -2.64
CA SER A 409 8.34 -7.69 -1.51
C SER A 409 8.78 -9.10 -1.92
N ALA A 410 8.28 -9.64 -3.03
CA ALA A 410 8.65 -10.98 -3.54
C ALA A 410 10.11 -11.09 -4.01
N ARG A 411 10.82 -9.95 -4.10
CA ARG A 411 12.28 -9.90 -4.29
C ARG A 411 13.06 -10.41 -3.09
N SER A 412 12.46 -10.41 -1.91
CA SER A 412 13.11 -10.85 -0.66
C SER A 412 13.54 -12.31 -0.77
N PRO A 413 14.85 -12.61 -0.65
CA PRO A 413 15.35 -13.99 -0.66
C PRO A 413 14.70 -14.84 0.44
N ILE A 414 14.41 -14.23 1.59
CA ILE A 414 13.78 -14.89 2.75
C ILE A 414 12.36 -15.36 2.41
N LEU A 415 11.58 -14.52 1.71
CA LEU A 415 10.23 -14.92 1.31
C LEU A 415 10.26 -15.99 0.23
N ARG A 416 11.16 -15.87 -0.74
CA ARG A 416 11.33 -16.90 -1.80
C ARG A 416 11.71 -18.24 -1.21
N GLU A 417 12.66 -18.27 -0.28
CA GLU A 417 13.08 -19.49 0.40
C GLU A 417 11.92 -20.08 1.21
N ALA A 418 11.16 -19.25 1.93
CA ALA A 418 10.01 -19.71 2.69
C ALA A 418 8.91 -20.31 1.79
N VAL A 419 8.64 -19.73 0.61
CA VAL A 419 7.72 -20.29 -0.39
C VAL A 419 8.26 -21.62 -0.94
N GLN A 420 9.56 -21.67 -1.29
CA GLN A 420 10.19 -22.89 -1.80
C GLN A 420 10.16 -24.04 -0.79
N GLN A 421 10.36 -23.75 0.49
CA GLN A 421 10.26 -24.73 1.58
C GLN A 421 8.82 -25.20 1.79
N ALA A 422 7.83 -24.31 1.64
CA ALA A 422 6.42 -24.64 1.79
C ALA A 422 5.89 -25.52 0.64
N VAL A 423 6.43 -25.35 -0.56
CA VAL A 423 6.02 -26.09 -1.77
C VAL A 423 7.27 -26.69 -2.44
N PRO A 424 7.83 -27.77 -1.87
CA PRO A 424 9.07 -28.35 -2.38
C PRO A 424 8.86 -28.94 -3.79
N ASN A 425 9.90 -28.89 -4.61
CA ASN A 425 9.96 -29.43 -5.98
C ASN A 425 9.11 -28.70 -7.04
N VAL A 426 8.46 -27.60 -6.71
CA VAL A 426 7.84 -26.73 -7.72
C VAL A 426 8.81 -25.58 -8.05
N PRO A 427 9.14 -25.34 -9.33
CA PRO A 427 10.00 -24.24 -9.73
C PRO A 427 9.34 -22.89 -9.42
N ILE A 428 10.13 -21.97 -8.89
CA ILE A 428 9.74 -20.57 -8.70
C ILE A 428 10.31 -19.73 -9.84
N VAL A 429 9.44 -19.08 -10.60
CA VAL A 429 9.81 -18.11 -11.63
C VAL A 429 9.32 -16.72 -11.24
N SER A 430 9.90 -15.69 -11.85
CA SER A 430 9.57 -14.30 -11.54
C SER A 430 9.69 -13.46 -12.80
N GLY A 431 8.72 -12.58 -13.01
CA GLY A 431 8.76 -11.58 -14.07
C GLY A 431 9.16 -10.22 -13.53
N ASN A 432 8.62 -9.17 -14.15
CA ASN A 432 8.81 -7.82 -13.65
C ASN A 432 8.03 -7.64 -12.33
N TYR A 433 8.74 -7.63 -11.20
CA TYR A 433 8.16 -7.53 -9.85
C TYR A 433 7.21 -6.35 -9.64
N PHE A 434 7.35 -5.27 -10.41
CA PHE A 434 6.49 -4.09 -10.30
C PHE A 434 5.58 -3.91 -11.52
N GLY A 435 5.94 -4.48 -12.67
CA GLY A 435 5.22 -4.29 -13.93
C GLY A 435 4.19 -5.36 -14.26
N SER A 436 4.32 -6.58 -13.71
CA SER A 436 3.49 -7.73 -14.14
C SER A 436 1.99 -7.49 -13.96
N VAL A 437 1.59 -6.93 -12.81
CA VAL A 437 0.18 -6.63 -12.52
C VAL A 437 -0.34 -5.64 -13.56
N THR A 438 0.35 -4.51 -13.73
CA THR A 438 -0.03 -3.43 -14.65
C THR A 438 -0.07 -3.86 -16.11
N ALA A 439 0.92 -4.64 -16.53
CA ALA A 439 1.00 -5.23 -17.86
C ALA A 439 -0.17 -6.19 -18.11
N GLY A 440 -0.45 -7.06 -17.14
CA GLY A 440 -1.60 -7.97 -17.18
C GLY A 440 -2.95 -7.26 -17.21
N LEU A 441 -3.09 -6.15 -16.46
CA LEU A 441 -4.28 -5.31 -16.50
C LEU A 441 -4.47 -4.66 -17.87
N ALA A 442 -3.40 -4.23 -18.54
CA ALA A 442 -3.48 -3.67 -19.89
C ALA A 442 -3.86 -4.73 -20.93
N ARG A 443 -3.33 -5.96 -20.81
CA ARG A 443 -3.75 -7.11 -21.62
C ARG A 443 -5.23 -7.43 -21.39
N TRP A 444 -5.70 -7.40 -20.14
CA TRP A 444 -7.11 -7.60 -19.83
C TRP A 444 -8.00 -6.47 -20.35
N ALA A 445 -7.52 -5.23 -20.32
CA ALA A 445 -8.22 -4.08 -20.87
C ALA A 445 -8.47 -4.24 -22.39
N GLU A 446 -7.53 -4.83 -23.11
CA GLU A 446 -7.71 -5.17 -24.52
C GLU A 446 -8.86 -6.17 -24.72
N VAL A 447 -8.98 -7.19 -23.86
CA VAL A 447 -10.08 -8.17 -23.91
C VAL A 447 -11.43 -7.53 -23.54
N CYS A 448 -11.43 -6.55 -22.62
CA CYS A 448 -12.66 -5.90 -22.16
C CYS A 448 -13.19 -4.81 -23.10
N PHE A 449 -12.30 -4.08 -23.77
CA PHE A 449 -12.66 -2.82 -24.45
C PHE A 449 -12.40 -2.82 -25.97
N LYS A 450 -11.76 -3.85 -26.54
CA LYS A 450 -11.74 -4.10 -28.00
C LYS A 450 -12.67 -5.25 -28.34
#